data_AF-A0A958USI2-F1
#
_entry.id   AF-A0A958USI2-F1
#
_cell.length_a   1.000
_cell.length_b   1.000
_cell.length_c   1.000
_cell.angle_alpha   90.00
_cell.angle_beta   90.00
_cell.angle_gamma   90.00
#
_symmetry.space_group_name_H-M   'P 1'
#
loop_
_entity.id
_entity.type
_entity.pdbx_description
1 polymer ?
#
loop_
_entity_poly.entity_id
_entity_poly.type
_entity_poly.pdbx_seq_one_letter_code
_entity_poly.pdbx_strand_id
1 'polypeptide(L)'
;ITNGFEEVQHLKLHNSGIKKYFSTVTTSEEVGLKKPHPVIFETALMKASVASTQSVMIGDSLEADIIGAQKAGMHTLFFNYRNEMVTAPHFAISELSEIKKHL
;
A
#
# COMPACT_ATOMS: atom_id res chain seq x y z
N ILE A 1 0.06 4.05 2.83
CA ILE A 1 0.44 3.13 3.94
C ILE A 1 1.92 2.79 3.81
N THR A 2 2.75 3.07 4.81
CA THR A 2 4.22 2.91 4.68
C THR A 2 4.87 2.48 6.00
N ASN A 3 5.97 1.73 5.92
CA ASN A 3 6.78 1.31 7.08
C ASN A 3 7.90 2.33 7.40
N GLY A 4 7.92 3.50 6.76
CA GLY A 4 8.92 4.54 7.03
C GLY A 4 8.48 5.54 8.09
N PHE A 5 9.47 6.23 8.68
CA PHE A 5 9.28 7.29 9.67
C PHE A 5 8.40 8.43 9.15
N GLU A 6 7.49 8.91 9.99
CA GLU A 6 6.44 9.86 9.63
C GLU A 6 7.01 11.13 8.99
N GLU A 7 7.95 11.78 9.65
CA GLU A 7 8.58 13.00 9.15
C GLU A 7 9.22 12.80 7.77
N VAL A 8 9.95 11.69 7.58
CA VAL A 8 10.62 11.37 6.31
C VAL A 8 9.62 11.14 5.19
N GLN A 9 8.50 10.46 5.47
CA GLN A 9 7.47 10.19 4.47
C GLN A 9 6.75 11.48 4.05
N HIS A 10 6.45 12.35 5.01
CA HIS A 10 5.88 13.66 4.73
C HIS A 10 6.84 14.52 3.89
N LEU A 11 8.12 14.61 4.28
CA LEU A 11 9.13 15.32 3.50
C LEU A 11 9.26 14.79 2.06
N LYS A 12 9.28 13.46 1.87
CA LYS A 12 9.32 12.85 0.54
C LYS A 12 8.11 13.23 -0.32
N LEU A 13 6.90 13.20 0.24
CA LEU A 13 5.67 13.58 -0.46
C LEU A 13 5.65 15.06 -0.85
N HIS A 14 6.12 15.94 0.05
CA HIS A 14 6.22 17.37 -0.21
C HIS A 14 7.27 17.68 -1.27
N ASN A 15 8.49 17.17 -1.12
CA ASN A 15 9.61 17.48 -2.01
C ASN A 15 9.44 16.90 -3.43
N SER A 16 8.69 15.80 -3.57
CA SER A 16 8.33 15.26 -4.89
C SER A 16 7.11 15.91 -5.53
N GLY A 17 6.42 16.82 -4.83
CA GLY A 17 5.25 17.53 -5.34
C GLY A 17 3.98 16.68 -5.49
N ILE A 18 3.98 15.44 -4.98
CA ILE A 18 2.84 14.52 -5.09
C ILE A 18 1.91 14.53 -3.87
N LYS A 19 2.27 15.23 -2.78
CA LYS A 19 1.45 15.29 -1.55
C LYS A 19 -0.02 15.61 -1.81
N LYS A 20 -0.30 16.48 -2.78
CA LYS A 20 -1.67 16.89 -3.19
C LYS A 20 -2.57 15.75 -3.69
N TYR A 21 -2.00 14.61 -4.08
CA TYR A 21 -2.75 13.43 -4.54
C TYR A 21 -3.10 12.47 -3.40
N PHE A 22 -2.62 12.71 -2.18
CA PHE A 22 -2.84 11.84 -1.02
C PHE A 22 -3.72 12.52 0.03
N SER A 23 -4.99 12.11 0.12
CA SER A 23 -5.94 12.58 1.13
C SER A 23 -5.51 12.16 2.54
N THR A 24 -4.99 10.94 2.69
CA THR A 24 -4.53 10.40 3.97
C THR A 24 -3.14 9.77 3.81
N VAL A 25 -2.36 9.79 4.89
CA VAL A 25 -1.07 9.11 5.00
C VAL A 25 -1.09 8.34 6.31
N THR A 26 -0.70 7.07 6.28
CA THR A 26 -0.61 6.20 7.46
C THR A 26 0.77 5.59 7.49
N THR A 27 1.49 5.80 8.59
CA THR A 27 2.85 5.32 8.80
C THR A 27 2.88 4.27 9.91
N SER A 28 3.88 3.39 9.90
CA SER A 28 4.06 2.43 10.98
C SER A 28 4.45 3.08 12.30
N GLU A 29 5.03 4.28 12.26
CA GLU A 29 5.36 5.07 13.45
C GLU A 29 4.10 5.60 14.13
N GLU A 30 3.17 6.17 13.36
CA GLU A 30 1.85 6.59 13.85
C GLU A 30 1.09 5.42 14.52
N VAL A 31 1.14 4.24 13.90
CA VAL A 31 0.38 3.06 14.35
C VAL A 31 1.12 2.24 15.41
N GLY A 32 2.44 2.40 15.56
CA GLY A 32 3.31 1.57 16.41
C GLY A 32 3.55 0.15 15.88
N LEU A 33 2.91 -0.23 14.76
CA LEU A 33 3.03 -1.53 14.11
C LEU A 33 3.27 -1.36 12.61
N LYS A 34 4.10 -2.23 12.06
CA LYS A 34 4.51 -2.22 10.65
C LYS A 34 3.77 -3.28 9.85
N LYS A 35 3.58 -3.03 8.56
CA LYS A 35 3.16 -4.06 7.59
C LYS A 35 4.11 -5.26 7.69
N PRO A 36 3.62 -6.52 7.63
CA PRO A 36 2.27 -6.93 7.25
C PRO A 36 1.24 -7.01 8.40
N HIS A 37 1.50 -6.42 9.57
CA HIS A 37 0.55 -6.47 10.69
C HIS A 37 -0.81 -5.85 10.31
N PRO A 38 -1.97 -6.51 10.55
CA PRO A 38 -3.28 -6.07 10.05
C PRO A 38 -3.67 -4.66 10.50
N VAL A 39 -3.34 -4.29 11.75
CA VAL A 39 -3.69 -2.99 12.35
C VAL A 39 -3.29 -1.79 11.48
N ILE A 40 -2.14 -1.81 10.78
CA ILE A 40 -1.74 -0.66 9.94
C ILE A 40 -2.66 -0.48 8.72
N PHE A 41 -3.20 -1.59 8.18
CA PHE A 41 -4.17 -1.56 7.09
C PHE A 41 -5.54 -1.11 7.62
N GLU A 42 -5.97 -1.63 8.77
CA GLU A 42 -7.22 -1.23 9.43
C GLU A 42 -7.23 0.27 9.77
N THR A 43 -6.14 0.80 10.34
CA THR A 43 -6.00 2.23 10.63
C THR A 43 -6.06 3.05 9.35
N ALA A 44 -5.41 2.61 8.28
CA ALA A 44 -5.46 3.32 6.99
C ALA A 44 -6.88 3.35 6.40
N LEU A 45 -7.60 2.22 6.44
CA LEU A 45 -8.99 2.11 5.99
C LEU A 45 -9.92 2.99 6.82
N MET A 46 -9.75 3.01 8.15
CA MET A 46 -10.51 3.86 9.06
C MET A 46 -10.26 5.35 8.77
N LYS A 47 -9.00 5.77 8.65
CA LYS A 47 -8.64 7.16 8.30
C LYS A 47 -9.23 7.59 6.95
N ALA A 48 -9.28 6.67 5.98
CA ALA A 48 -9.88 6.92 4.68
C ALA A 48 -11.41 6.77 4.67
N SER A 49 -12.03 6.27 5.74
CA SER A 49 -13.47 6.00 5.85
C SER A 49 -14.00 5.09 4.73
N VAL A 50 -13.27 4.01 4.41
CA VAL A 50 -13.61 3.05 3.35
C VAL A 50 -13.55 1.60 3.84
N ALA A 51 -14.32 0.72 3.21
CA ALA A 51 -14.26 -0.72 3.47
C ALA A 51 -13.04 -1.37 2.77
N SER A 52 -12.51 -2.43 3.37
CA SER A 52 -11.41 -3.21 2.79
C SER A 52 -11.78 -3.79 1.42
N THR A 53 -13.02 -4.26 1.26
CA THR A 53 -13.56 -4.80 0.01
C THR A 53 -13.74 -3.77 -1.11
N GLN A 54 -13.64 -2.47 -0.80
CA GLN A 54 -13.66 -1.38 -1.79
C GLN A 54 -12.29 -0.72 -1.94
N SER A 55 -11.24 -1.34 -1.40
CA SER A 55 -9.90 -0.79 -1.34
C SER A 55 -8.90 -1.71 -2.02
N VAL A 56 -7.92 -1.12 -2.71
CA VAL A 56 -6.81 -1.83 -3.34
C VAL A 56 -5.48 -1.40 -2.71
N MET A 57 -4.67 -2.37 -2.29
CA MET A 57 -3.27 -2.14 -1.92
C MET A 57 -2.39 -2.35 -3.14
N ILE A 58 -1.58 -1.33 -3.46
CA ILE A 58 -0.57 -1.37 -4.51
C ILE A 58 0.78 -1.22 -3.82
N GLY A 59 1.68 -2.18 -4.03
CA GLY A 59 2.99 -2.19 -3.40
C GLY A 59 3.96 -3.15 -4.06
N ASP A 60 5.25 -2.93 -3.83
CA ASP A 60 6.36 -3.70 -4.39
C ASP A 60 6.91 -4.75 -3.42
N SER A 61 6.42 -4.82 -2.18
CA SER A 61 6.76 -5.89 -1.25
C SER A 61 5.68 -6.98 -1.23
N LEU A 62 5.99 -8.17 -1.71
CA LEU A 62 5.07 -9.30 -1.67
C LEU A 62 4.61 -9.60 -0.23
N GLU A 63 5.55 -9.73 0.70
CA GLU A 63 5.23 -10.07 2.08
C GLU A 63 4.54 -8.92 2.82
N ALA A 64 5.13 -7.71 2.78
CA ALA A 64 4.63 -6.60 3.57
C ALA A 64 3.33 -6.04 2.99
N ASP A 65 3.25 -5.80 1.68
CA ASP A 65 2.11 -5.13 1.06
C ASP A 65 1.03 -6.12 0.65
N ILE A 66 1.38 -7.15 -0.12
CA ILE A 66 0.40 -8.01 -0.78
C ILE A 66 -0.19 -9.00 0.21
N ILE A 67 0.63 -9.82 0.87
CA ILE A 67 0.15 -10.79 1.86
C ILE A 67 -0.50 -10.07 3.05
N GLY A 68 0.07 -8.96 3.51
CA GLY A 68 -0.50 -8.14 4.58
C GLY A 68 -1.90 -7.60 4.24
N ALA A 69 -2.06 -6.98 3.08
CA ALA A 69 -3.34 -6.41 2.67
C ALA A 69 -4.39 -7.48 2.33
N GLN A 70 -3.98 -8.62 1.74
CA GLN A 70 -4.88 -9.77 1.52
C GLN A 70 -5.47 -10.28 2.84
N LYS A 71 -4.64 -10.40 3.89
CA LYS A 71 -5.10 -10.79 5.23
C LYS A 71 -6.02 -9.76 5.87
N ALA A 72 -5.89 -8.48 5.51
CA ALA A 72 -6.81 -7.42 5.90
C ALA A 72 -8.09 -7.34 5.03
N GLY A 73 -8.28 -8.26 4.07
CA GLY A 73 -9.46 -8.33 3.21
C GLY A 73 -9.48 -7.31 2.07
N MET A 74 -8.33 -6.72 1.72
CA MET A 74 -8.21 -5.77 0.61
C MET A 74 -7.94 -6.48 -0.72
N HIS A 75 -8.33 -5.85 -1.83
CA HIS A 75 -7.79 -6.21 -3.14
C HIS A 75 -6.32 -5.83 -3.21
N THR A 76 -5.53 -6.52 -4.04
CA THR A 76 -4.09 -6.28 -4.15
C THR A 76 -3.61 -6.29 -5.59
N LEU A 77 -2.76 -5.33 -5.95
CA LEU A 77 -1.98 -5.33 -7.18
C LEU A 77 -0.50 -5.27 -6.84
N PHE A 78 0.23 -6.32 -7.21
CA PHE A 78 1.67 -6.42 -6.96
C PHE A 78 2.45 -5.64 -8.02
N PHE A 79 3.18 -4.61 -7.59
CA PHE A 79 4.03 -3.84 -8.48
C PHE A 79 5.39 -4.53 -8.66
N ASN A 80 5.43 -5.51 -9.57
CA ASN A 80 6.57 -6.39 -9.82
C ASN A 80 7.50 -5.83 -10.92
N TYR A 81 7.99 -4.60 -10.75
CA TYR A 81 8.93 -3.99 -11.70
C TYR A 81 10.31 -4.69 -11.72
N ARG A 82 10.60 -5.51 -10.72
CA ARG A 82 11.85 -6.29 -10.59
C ARG A 82 11.77 -7.67 -11.23
N ASN A 83 10.61 -8.05 -11.77
CA ASN A 83 10.35 -9.36 -12.37
C ASN A 83 10.71 -10.53 -11.42
N GLU A 84 10.32 -10.41 -10.15
CA GLU A 84 10.51 -11.44 -9.14
C GLU A 84 9.66 -12.67 -9.47
N MET A 85 10.24 -13.86 -9.31
CA MET A 85 9.49 -15.11 -9.43
C MET A 85 8.58 -15.29 -8.22
N VAL A 86 7.27 -15.18 -8.45
CA VAL A 86 6.23 -15.37 -7.44
C VAL A 86 5.50 -16.69 -7.68
N THR A 87 5.32 -17.48 -6.60
CA THR A 87 4.84 -18.87 -6.65
C THR A 87 3.33 -19.05 -6.53
N ALA A 88 2.56 -17.96 -6.37
CA ALA A 88 1.11 -17.99 -6.18
C ALA A 88 0.41 -16.97 -7.10
N PRO A 89 -0.89 -17.14 -7.39
CA PRO A 89 -1.61 -16.21 -8.25
C PRO A 89 -1.75 -14.86 -7.54
N HIS A 90 -0.88 -13.92 -7.90
CA HIS A 90 -0.99 -12.51 -7.54
C HIS A 90 -1.21 -11.73 -8.82
N PHE A 91 -2.23 -10.86 -8.83
CA PHE A 91 -2.36 -9.89 -9.91
C PHE A 91 -1.16 -8.95 -9.84
N ALA A 92 -0.30 -9.03 -10.84
CA ALA A 92 0.93 -8.26 -10.91
C ALA A 92 0.89 -7.30 -12.10
N ILE A 93 1.50 -6.14 -11.90
CA ILE A 93 1.75 -5.13 -12.93
C ILE A 93 3.25 -4.81 -12.92
N SER A 94 3.81 -4.48 -14.07
CA SER A 94 5.22 -4.11 -14.21
C SER A 94 5.39 -2.60 -14.36
N GLU A 95 4.33 -1.89 -14.76
CA GLU A 95 4.26 -0.43 -14.81
C GLU A 95 3.04 0.12 -14.04
N LEU A 96 3.21 1.27 -13.37
CA LEU A 96 2.10 1.95 -12.68
C LEU A 96 0.98 2.40 -13.65
N SER A 97 1.29 2.57 -14.94
CA SER A 97 0.32 2.91 -15.98
C SER A 97 -0.77 1.84 -16.13
N GLU A 98 -0.45 0.59 -15.82
CA GLU A 98 -1.33 -0.57 -15.97
C GLU A 98 -2.45 -0.61 -14.93
N ILE A 99 -2.32 0.12 -13.82
CA ILE A 99 -3.37 0.23 -12.77
C ILE A 99 -4.72 0.60 -13.41
N LYS A 100 -4.72 1.45 -14.44
CA LYS A 100 -5.91 1.89 -15.17
C LYS A 100 -6.70 0.76 -15.86
N LYS A 101 -6.09 -0.41 -16.05
CA LYS A 101 -6.75 -1.59 -16.64
C LYS A 101 -7.49 -2.42 -15.58
N HIS A 102 -7.29 -2.11 -14.30
CA HIS A 102 -7.77 -2.88 -13.15
C HIS A 102 -8.72 -2.08 -12.25
N LEU A 103 -8.96 -0.80 -12.54
CA LEU A 103 -9.89 0.12 -11.87
C LEU A 103 -10.97 0.55 -12.84
#